data_AF-A0A0A1FH63-F1
#
_entry.id   AF-A0A0A1FH63-F1
#
_cell.length_a   1.000
_cell.length_b   1.000
_cell.length_c   1.000
_cell.angle_alpha   90.00
_cell.angle_beta   90.00
_cell.angle_gamma   90.00
#
_symmetry.space_group_name_H-M   'P 1'
#
loop_
_entity.id
_entity.type
_entity.pdbx_description
1 polymer ?
#
loop_
_entity_poly.entity_id
_entity_poly.type
_entity_poly.pdbx_seq_one_letter_code
_entity_poly.pdbx_strand_id
1 'polypeptide(L)' 'MSQRLYFCQLTQIKVGPVKTLRHPDPAIGIYSTQKIVFHFEGGNTQELTLDLETGAHALALGECITNAEVNA' A
#
# COMPACT_ATOMS: atom_id res chain seq x y z
N MET A 1 -15.75 -14.93 8.99
CA MET A 1 -16.60 -14.53 7.85
C MET A 1 -15.75 -13.71 6.89
N SER A 2 -15.70 -14.06 5.60
CA SER A 2 -14.97 -13.28 4.60
C SER A 2 -15.79 -12.04 4.23
N GLN A 3 -15.37 -10.86 4.70
CA GLN A 3 -15.96 -9.59 4.26
C GLN A 3 -15.49 -9.33 2.82
N ARG A 4 -16.40 -9.47 1.85
CA ARG A 4 -16.17 -8.94 0.50
C ARG A 4 -16.22 -7.42 0.58
N LEU A 5 -15.08 -6.78 0.31
CA LEU A 5 -14.97 -5.34 0.15
C LEU A 5 -14.94 -5.02 -1.34
N TYR A 6 -15.81 -4.14 -1.79
CA TYR A 6 -15.89 -3.74 -3.18
C TYR A 6 -15.03 -2.50 -3.42
N PHE A 7 -14.29 -2.46 -4.52
CA PHE A 7 -13.44 -1.31 -4.88
C PHE A 7 -14.23 0.01 -5.01
N CYS A 8 -15.52 -0.05 -5.32
CA CYS A 8 -16.38 1.14 -5.37
C CYS A 8 -16.63 1.79 -4.00
N GLN A 9 -16.30 1.11 -2.90
CA GLN A 9 -16.41 1.63 -1.54
C GLN A 9 -15.08 2.19 -1.02
N LEU A 10 -14.04 2.24 -1.86
CA LEU A 10 -12.74 2.77 -1.51
C LEU A 10 -12.81 4.29 -1.46
N THR A 11 -12.49 4.87 -0.30
CA THR A 11 -12.55 6.32 -0.08
C THR A 11 -11.18 6.97 -0.10
N GLN A 12 -10.15 6.23 0.32
CA GLN A 12 -8.79 6.75 0.39
C GLN A 12 -7.75 5.62 0.27
N ILE A 13 -6.65 5.90 -0.43
CA ILE A 13 -5.46 5.06 -0.45
C ILE A 13 -4.31 5.86 0.18
N LYS A 14 -3.60 5.26 1.13
CA LYS A 14 -2.38 5.84 1.71
C LYS A 14 -1.20 4.95 1.37
N VAL A 15 -0.20 5.51 0.71
CA VAL A 15 1.08 4.85 0.49
C VAL A 15 2.04 5.31 1.58
N GLY A 16 2.59 4.35 2.33
CA GLY A 16 3.59 4.60 3.36
C GLY A 16 5.00 4.76 2.79
N PRO A 17 5.94 5.32 3.58
CA PRO A 17 7.33 5.39 3.18
C PRO A 17 7.93 3.98 3.04
N VAL A 18 8.96 3.87 2.20
CA VAL A 18 9.75 2.64 2.09
C VAL A 18 10.49 2.39 3.39
N LYS A 19 10.45 1.15 3.86
CA LYS A 19 11.22 0.68 5.01
C LYS A 19 12.19 -0.39 4.56
N THR A 20 13.47 -0.15 4.80
CA THR A 20 14.51 -1.14 4.58
C THR A 20 14.66 -1.99 5.84
N LEU A 21 14.51 -3.30 5.68
CA LEU A 21 14.55 -4.28 6.75
C LEU A 21 15.66 -5.29 6.48
N ARG A 22 16.34 -5.73 7.54
CA ARG A 22 17.30 -6.83 7.45
C ARG A 22 16.57 -8.12 7.73
N HIS A 23 16.66 -9.06 6.79
CA HIS A 23 16.04 -10.37 6.96
C HIS A 23 16.78 -11.17 8.05
N PRO A 24 16.07 -11.94 8.91
CA PRO A 24 16.72 -12.78 9.93
C PRO A 24 17.64 -13.84 9.32
N ASP A 25 17.28 -14.35 8.14
CA ASP A 25 18.13 -15.23 7.33
C ASP A 25 19.22 -14.41 6.61
N PRO A 26 20.51 -14.65 6.90
CA PRO A 26 21.62 -13.95 6.27
C PRO A 26 21.75 -14.19 4.76
N ALA A 27 21.16 -15.25 4.20
CA ALA A 27 21.19 -15.53 2.77
C ALA A 27 20.26 -14.62 1.95
N ILE A 28 19.20 -14.08 2.57
CA ILE A 28 18.24 -13.17 1.93
C ILE A 28 18.71 -11.71 2.00
N GLY A 29 19.51 -11.38 3.03
CA GLY A 29 20.17 -10.08 3.14
C GLY A 29 19.23 -8.95 3.57
N ILE A 30 19.28 -7.83 2.83
CA ILE A 30 18.48 -6.63 3.10
C ILE A 30 17.40 -6.52 2.03
N TYR A 31 16.16 -6.31 2.46
CA TYR A 31 15.02 -6.12 1.57
C TYR A 31 14.29 -4.82 1.95
N SER A 32 13.58 -4.25 0.98
CA SER A 32 12.79 -3.05 1.21
C SER A 32 11.32 -3.40 1.12
N THR A 33 10.51 -2.80 1.98
CA THR A 33 9.06 -2.99 2.00
C THR A 33 8.35 -1.65 1.89
N GLN A 34 7.16 -1.67 1.34
CA GLN A 34 6.29 -0.51 1.30
C GLN A 34 4.86 -0.92 1.66
N LYS A 35 4.25 -0.19 2.59
CA LYS A 35 2.89 -0.46 3.06
C LYS A 35 1.90 0.42 2.32
N ILE A 36 0.80 -0.15 1.87
CA ILE A 36 -0.36 0.54 1.31
C ILE A 36 -1.56 0.27 2.22
N VAL A 37 -2.28 1.32 2.58
CA VAL A 37 -3.50 1.24 3.38
C VAL A 37 -4.68 1.72 2.55
N PHE A 38 -5.64 0.83 2.36
CA PHE A 38 -6.91 1.09 1.69
C PHE A 38 -7.97 1.39 2.76
N HIS A 39 -8.56 2.57 2.69
CA HIS A 39 -9.68 2.98 3.54
C HIS A 39 -10.98 2.85 2.76
N PHE A 40 -11.98 2.23 3.38
CA PHE A 40 -13.29 2.03 2.80
C PHE A 40 -14.36 2.80 3.57
N GLU A 41 -15.51 2.99 2.94
CA GLU A 41 -16.72 3.48 3.60
C GLU A 41 -17.05 2.66 4.86
N GLY A 42 -17.53 3.34 5.90
CA GLY A 42 -17.79 2.70 7.21
C GLY A 42 -16.53 2.49 8.07
N GLY A 43 -15.38 3.03 7.66
CA GLY A 43 -14.17 3.06 8.48
C GLY A 43 -13.33 1.78 8.43
N ASN A 44 -13.66 0.84 7.55
CA ASN A 44 -12.86 -0.38 7.37
C ASN A 44 -11.52 -0.06 6.70
N THR A 45 -10.48 -0.80 7.07
CA THR A 45 -9.13 -0.64 6.50
C THR A 45 -8.55 -1.98 6.08
N GLN A 46 -7.88 -2.01 4.93
CA GLN A 46 -7.06 -3.12 4.49
C GLN A 46 -5.62 -2.68 4.28
N GLU A 47 -4.70 -3.55 4.65
CA GLU A 47 -3.27 -3.30 4.54
C GLU A 47 -2.66 -4.28 3.53
N LEU A 48 -1.92 -3.74 2.58
CA LEU A 48 -1.09 -4.49 1.67
C LEU A 48 0.37 -4.11 1.93
N THR A 49 1.23 -5.11 2.09
CA THR A 49 2.68 -4.90 2.17
C THR A 49 3.30 -5.42 0.88
N LEU A 50 4.06 -4.55 0.22
CA LEU A 50 4.82 -4.89 -0.97
C LEU A 50 6.27 -5.11 -0.59
N ASP A 51 6.85 -6.21 -1.03
CA ASP A 51 8.29 -6.41 -1.05
C ASP A 51 8.86 -5.78 -2.32
N LEU A 52 9.83 -4.89 -2.17
CA LEU A 52 10.47 -4.18 -3.27
C LEU A 52 11.79 -4.87 -3.61
N GLU A 53 11.93 -5.26 -4.86
CA GLU A 53 13.19 -5.77 -5.40
C GLU A 53 14.27 -4.68 -5.43
N THR A 54 15.53 -5.12 -5.52
CA THR A 54 16.68 -4.21 -5.58
C THR A 54 16.61 -3.36 -6.86
N GLY A 55 16.59 -2.04 -6.72
CA GLY A 55 16.47 -1.10 -7.85
C GLY A 55 15.02 -0.83 -8.28
N ALA A 56 14.01 -1.45 -7.64
CA ALA A 56 12.62 -1.13 -7.90
C ALA A 56 12.29 0.31 -7.48
N HIS A 57 11.51 1.00 -8.30
CA HIS A 57 10.96 2.30 -7.94
C HIS A 57 9.83 2.10 -6.92
N ALA A 58 9.98 2.75 -5.77
CA ALA A 58 8.91 2.82 -4.78
C ALA A 58 7.67 3.47 -5.38
N LEU A 59 6.49 3.07 -4.91
CA LEU A 59 5.27 3.79 -5.21
C LEU A 59 5.40 5.22 -4.66
N ALA A 60 5.08 6.19 -5.51
CA ALA A 60 5.08 7.58 -5.11
C ALA A 60 4.17 7.76 -3.90
N LEU A 61 4.64 8.53 -2.92
CA LEU A 61 3.81 9.03 -1.84
C LEU A 61 2.83 10.02 -2.46
N GLY A 62 1.66 9.52 -2.86
CA GLY A 62 0.62 10.31 -3.49
C GLY A 62 -0.40 10.80 -2.49
N GLU A 63 -0.86 12.04 -2.66
CA GLU A 63 -2.13 12.48 -2.08
C GLU A 63 -3.30 11.67 -2.66
N CYS A 64 -4.40 11.65 -1.92
CA CYS A 64 -5.61 10.92 -2.26
C CYS A 64 -6.21 11.50 -3.56
N ILE A 65 -6.11 10.77 -4.68
CA ILE A 65 -6.83 11.13 -5.90
C ILE A 65 -8.31 10.79 -5.69
N THR A 66 -9.14 11.82 -5.62
CA THR A 66 -10.59 11.71 -5.46
C THR A 66 -11.25 11.32 -6.78
N ASN A 67 -12.46 10.74 -6.73
CA ASN A 67 -13.24 10.43 -7.94
C ASN A 67 -13.53 11.67 -8.81
N ALA A 68 -13.46 12.88 -8.24
CA ALA A 68 -13.61 14.12 -9.00
C ALA A 68 -12.39 14.39 -9.89
N GLU A 69 -11.19 13.99 -9.48
CA GLU A 69 -9.94 14.20 -10.21
C GLU A 69 -9.71 13.14 -11.29
N VAL A 70 -10.29 11.94 -11.14
CA VAL A 70 -10.24 10.88 -12.16
C VAL A 70 -11.17 11.16 -13.34
N ASN A 71 -12.24 11.93 -13.13
CA ASN A 71 -13.28 12.19 -14.12
C ASN A 71 -13.17 13.59 -14.79
N ALA A 72 -12.07 14.32 -14.56
CA ALA A 72 -11.83 15.65 -15.14
C ALA A 72 -11.16 15.59 -16.52
#